data_AF-A0A966CD84-F1
#
_entry.id   AF-A0A966CD84-F1
#
_cell.length_a   1.000
_cell.length_b   1.000
_cell.length_c   1.000
_cell.angle_alpha   90.00
_cell.angle_beta   90.00
_cell.angle_gamma   90.00
#
_symmetry.space_group_name_H-M   'P 1'
#
loop_
_entity.id
_entity.type
_entity.pdbx_description
1 polymer ?
#
loop_
_entity_poly.entity_id
_entity_poly.type
_entity_poly.pdbx_seq_one_letter_code
_entity_poly.pdbx_strand_id
1 'polypeptide(L)'
;MNNIYNEVLEKLTEIVVEQLDVEPQRVTLNTNFYNLYTNELDPIELLMAIEEVFEIEISDEEAEKLSTVESVLYFLSDKTDIITLKQIEIIRLQEKKEIKEREIKNLKIRIFKFLKSKDINQEILLKLLENDEITSNWEKISEFVKVVDQKSFTISEIAKYSFIFQNDFILSNVENIYQIVQFLENNKITVNEIISFINDGEIERIKNDIEAIKKSMEEKQDLIREKEVEINHKKSEIKSLEQIMENLNKKIGNLNEEIQNLQAKLNEFL
;
A
#
# COMPACT_ATOMS: atom_id res chain seq x y z
N MET A 1 -6.03 -23.04 -14.92
CA MET A 1 -7.26 -22.29 -15.28
C MET A 1 -8.09 -22.25 -14.00
N ASN A 2 -8.26 -21.16 -13.24
CA ASN A 2 -8.47 -19.77 -13.66
C ASN A 2 -8.35 -18.82 -12.44
N ASN A 3 -7.13 -18.40 -12.04
CA ASN A 3 -6.98 -17.28 -11.10
C ASN A 3 -7.15 -15.94 -11.84
N ILE A 4 -6.60 -15.88 -13.05
CA ILE A 4 -6.64 -14.71 -13.95
C ILE A 4 -8.09 -14.35 -14.35
N TYR A 5 -8.93 -15.36 -14.65
CA TYR A 5 -10.34 -15.12 -14.99
C TYR A 5 -11.11 -14.45 -13.84
N ASN A 6 -10.83 -14.85 -12.60
CA ASN A 6 -11.47 -14.25 -11.43
C ASN A 6 -10.97 -12.82 -11.19
N GLU A 7 -9.69 -12.53 -11.44
CA GLU A 7 -9.13 -11.18 -11.30
C GLU A 7 -9.63 -10.20 -12.37
N VAL A 8 -9.76 -10.65 -13.63
CA VAL A 8 -10.37 -9.84 -14.69
C VAL A 8 -11.86 -9.64 -14.41
N LEU A 9 -12.55 -10.66 -13.91
CA LEU A 9 -13.95 -10.55 -13.50
C LEU A 9 -14.12 -9.59 -12.32
N GLU A 10 -13.26 -9.64 -11.31
CA GLU A 10 -13.28 -8.70 -10.18
C GLU A 10 -13.06 -7.27 -10.68
N LYS A 11 -12.07 -7.04 -11.55
CA LYS A 11 -11.78 -5.69 -12.06
C LYS A 11 -12.89 -5.16 -12.97
N LEU A 12 -13.43 -6.02 -13.84
CA LEU A 12 -14.60 -5.70 -14.64
C LEU A 12 -15.81 -5.36 -13.74
N THR A 13 -16.00 -6.12 -12.67
CA THR A 13 -17.07 -5.88 -11.68
C THR A 13 -16.89 -4.54 -10.97
N GLU A 14 -15.66 -4.19 -10.56
CA GLU A 14 -15.36 -2.87 -9.97
C GLU A 14 -15.74 -1.72 -10.92
N ILE A 15 -15.35 -1.80 -12.20
CA ILE A 15 -15.66 -0.76 -13.19
C ILE A 15 -17.17 -0.63 -13.37
N VAL A 16 -17.88 -1.75 -13.48
CA VAL A 16 -19.34 -1.76 -13.65
C VAL A 16 -20.04 -1.18 -12.42
N VAL A 17 -19.59 -1.52 -11.21
CA VAL A 17 -20.11 -0.98 -9.95
C VAL A 17 -19.90 0.53 -9.85
N GLU A 18 -18.70 1.00 -10.20
CA GLU A 18 -18.33 2.42 -10.12
C GLU A 18 -19.07 3.26 -11.17
N GLN A 19 -19.12 2.80 -12.42
CA GLN A 19 -19.74 3.54 -13.51
C GLN A 19 -21.27 3.54 -13.40
N LEU A 20 -21.89 2.44 -12.98
CA LEU A 20 -23.35 2.32 -12.92
C LEU A 20 -23.95 2.63 -11.53
N ASP A 21 -23.12 2.93 -10.52
CA ASP A 21 -23.50 3.14 -9.12
C ASP A 21 -24.44 2.05 -8.58
N VAL A 22 -24.05 0.78 -8.80
CA VAL A 22 -24.82 -0.41 -8.41
C VAL A 22 -24.11 -1.22 -7.33
N GLU A 23 -24.89 -1.89 -6.49
CA GLU A 23 -24.32 -2.81 -5.51
C GLU A 23 -23.58 -3.98 -6.20
N PRO A 24 -22.37 -4.37 -5.75
CA PRO A 24 -21.58 -5.46 -6.34
C PRO A 24 -22.34 -6.77 -6.49
N GLN A 25 -23.26 -7.07 -5.56
CA GLN A 25 -24.06 -8.30 -5.58
C GLN A 25 -25.03 -8.37 -6.77
N ARG A 26 -25.32 -7.24 -7.43
CA ARG A 26 -26.19 -7.18 -8.62
C ARG A 26 -25.43 -7.43 -9.93
N VAL A 27 -24.11 -7.42 -9.90
CA VAL A 27 -23.25 -7.68 -11.05
C VAL A 27 -22.93 -9.17 -11.09
N THR A 28 -23.51 -9.87 -12.06
CA THR A 28 -23.32 -11.30 -12.32
C THR A 28 -22.87 -11.49 -13.77
N LEU A 29 -22.31 -12.65 -14.10
CA LEU A 29 -21.89 -12.95 -15.48
C LEU A 29 -23.01 -12.75 -16.52
N ASN A 30 -24.24 -13.11 -16.15
CA ASN A 30 -25.43 -12.97 -17.00
C ASN A 30 -26.05 -11.57 -16.94
N THR A 31 -25.51 -10.67 -16.12
CA THR A 31 -26.04 -9.33 -16.00
C THR A 31 -25.81 -8.60 -17.30
N ASN A 32 -26.91 -8.26 -17.95
CA ASN A 32 -26.91 -7.44 -19.13
C ASN A 32 -26.83 -5.97 -18.69
N PHE A 33 -25.85 -5.23 -19.21
CA PHE A 33 -25.65 -3.83 -18.84
C PHE A 33 -26.91 -3.01 -19.14
N TYR A 34 -27.63 -3.36 -20.21
CA TYR A 34 -28.92 -2.81 -20.60
C TYR A 34 -30.05 -2.93 -19.57
N ASN A 35 -29.94 -3.87 -18.63
CA ASN A 35 -30.96 -4.12 -17.62
C ASN A 35 -30.63 -3.51 -16.24
N LEU A 36 -29.40 -3.05 -16.02
CA LEU A 36 -29.00 -2.37 -14.77
C LEU A 36 -29.27 -0.87 -14.79
N TYR A 37 -29.64 -0.32 -15.95
CA TYR A 37 -29.85 1.11 -16.13
C TYR A 37 -31.02 1.63 -15.31
N THR A 38 -30.73 2.57 -14.42
CA THR A 38 -31.76 3.28 -13.67
C THR A 38 -31.81 4.78 -13.94
N ASN A 39 -30.83 5.38 -14.62
CA ASN A 39 -30.94 6.65 -15.37
C ASN A 39 -29.62 6.99 -16.12
N GLU A 40 -29.75 7.41 -17.38
CA GLU A 40 -28.86 8.28 -18.19
C GLU A 40 -27.33 8.02 -18.37
N LEU A 41 -26.77 6.83 -18.08
CA LEU A 41 -25.41 6.48 -18.54
C LEU A 41 -25.45 5.66 -19.84
N ASP A 42 -24.65 6.03 -20.84
CA ASP A 42 -24.59 5.38 -22.16
C ASP A 42 -23.71 4.10 -22.10
N PRO A 43 -24.12 2.94 -22.65
CA PRO A 43 -23.25 1.76 -22.84
C PRO A 43 -21.88 2.10 -23.43
N ILE A 44 -21.79 3.16 -24.24
CA ILE A 44 -20.55 3.67 -24.81
C ILE A 44 -19.58 4.17 -23.72
N GLU A 45 -20.06 4.86 -22.68
CA GLU A 45 -19.19 5.37 -21.60
C GLU A 45 -18.60 4.23 -20.76
N LEU A 46 -19.40 3.18 -20.49
CA LEU A 46 -18.90 1.98 -19.79
C LEU A 46 -17.82 1.28 -20.61
N LEU A 47 -18.03 1.14 -21.92
CA LEU A 47 -17.05 0.52 -22.82
C LEU A 47 -15.78 1.36 -22.94
N MET A 48 -15.89 2.69 -23.03
CA MET A 48 -14.74 3.60 -23.00
C MET A 48 -13.94 3.49 -21.69
N ALA A 49 -14.61 3.39 -20.53
CA ALA A 49 -13.94 3.18 -19.25
C ALA A 49 -13.21 1.82 -19.20
N ILE A 50 -13.78 0.78 -19.83
CA ILE A 50 -13.12 -0.51 -19.98
C ILE A 50 -11.90 -0.41 -20.90
N GLU A 51 -12.00 0.27 -22.05
CA GLU A 51 -10.87 0.54 -22.96
C GLU A 51 -9.70 1.22 -22.25
N GLU A 52 -9.99 2.27 -21.49
CA GLU A 52 -8.97 3.03 -20.75
C GLU A 52 -8.31 2.17 -19.66
N VAL A 53 -9.10 1.42 -18.89
CA VAL A 53 -8.56 0.63 -17.77
C VAL A 53 -7.77 -0.59 -18.25
N PHE A 54 -8.16 -1.19 -19.37
CA PHE A 54 -7.51 -2.39 -19.91
C PHE A 54 -6.52 -2.09 -21.04
N GLU A 55 -6.36 -0.82 -21.43
CA GLU A 55 -5.50 -0.36 -22.53
C GLU A 55 -5.76 -1.11 -23.84
N ILE A 56 -7.04 -1.23 -24.21
CA ILE A 56 -7.49 -1.91 -25.44
C ILE A 56 -8.32 -0.97 -26.31
N GLU A 57 -8.46 -1.33 -27.59
CA GLU A 57 -9.40 -0.70 -28.51
C GLU A 57 -10.57 -1.65 -28.81
N ILE A 58 -11.78 -1.13 -28.72
CA ILE A 58 -13.06 -1.78 -29.03
C ILE A 58 -13.63 -1.07 -30.26
N SER A 59 -13.69 -1.76 -31.39
CA SER A 59 -14.36 -1.22 -32.57
C SER A 59 -15.88 -1.18 -32.37
N ASP A 60 -16.58 -0.33 -33.13
CA ASP A 60 -18.05 -0.22 -33.09
C ASP A 60 -18.74 -1.60 -33.29
N GLU A 61 -18.21 -2.43 -34.19
CA GLU A 61 -18.72 -3.79 -34.45
C GLU A 61 -18.49 -4.79 -33.31
N GLU A 62 -17.47 -4.55 -32.48
CA GLU A 62 -17.19 -5.32 -31.28
C GLU A 62 -18.09 -4.85 -30.14
N ALA A 63 -18.22 -3.53 -29.94
CA ALA A 63 -19.05 -2.90 -28.91
C ALA A 63 -20.50 -3.39 -28.94
N GLU A 64 -21.11 -3.54 -30.12
CA GLU A 64 -22.48 -4.07 -30.26
C GLU A 64 -22.67 -5.48 -29.68
N LYS A 65 -21.59 -6.28 -29.60
CA LYS A 65 -21.63 -7.66 -29.08
C LYS A 65 -21.37 -7.72 -27.57
N LEU A 66 -20.92 -6.63 -26.96
CA LEU A 66 -20.50 -6.54 -25.56
C LEU A 66 -21.65 -6.12 -24.62
N SER A 67 -22.72 -6.92 -24.60
CA SER A 67 -23.95 -6.58 -23.86
C SER A 67 -24.03 -7.15 -22.44
N THR A 68 -23.18 -8.11 -22.08
CA THR A 68 -23.14 -8.75 -20.76
C THR A 68 -21.74 -8.74 -20.15
N VAL A 69 -21.68 -8.86 -18.81
CA VAL A 69 -20.41 -9.03 -18.07
C VAL A 69 -19.59 -10.19 -18.63
N GLU A 70 -20.24 -11.32 -18.92
CA GLU A 70 -19.58 -12.47 -19.53
C GLU A 70 -19.01 -12.17 -20.93
N SER A 71 -19.75 -11.45 -21.79
CA SER A 71 -19.29 -11.12 -23.15
C SER A 71 -18.07 -10.20 -23.14
N VAL A 72 -18.04 -9.21 -22.24
CA VAL A 72 -16.89 -8.32 -22.05
C VAL A 72 -15.72 -9.09 -21.46
N LEU A 73 -15.97 -9.92 -20.46
CA LEU A 73 -14.92 -10.75 -19.85
C LEU A 73 -14.24 -11.66 -20.88
N TYR A 74 -15.02 -12.28 -21.76
CA TYR A 74 -14.51 -13.10 -22.84
C TYR A 74 -13.69 -12.28 -23.84
N PHE A 75 -14.20 -11.12 -24.25
CA PHE A 75 -13.49 -10.21 -25.13
C PHE A 75 -12.16 -9.70 -24.55
N LEU A 76 -12.15 -9.31 -23.28
CA LEU A 76 -10.94 -8.91 -22.55
C LEU A 76 -9.93 -10.06 -22.48
N SER A 77 -10.39 -11.28 -22.26
CA SER A 77 -9.51 -12.45 -22.22
C SER A 77 -8.85 -12.76 -23.57
N ASP A 78 -9.45 -12.31 -24.67
CA ASP A 78 -8.94 -12.50 -26.04
C ASP A 78 -8.01 -11.34 -26.47
N LYS A 79 -8.28 -10.11 -25.99
CA LYS A 79 -7.53 -8.89 -26.36
C LYS A 79 -6.39 -8.53 -25.41
N THR A 80 -6.47 -8.90 -24.13
CA THR A 80 -5.44 -8.59 -23.15
C THR A 80 -4.49 -9.78 -23.00
N ASP A 81 -3.24 -9.63 -23.46
CA ASP A 81 -2.23 -10.70 -23.27
C ASP A 81 -2.01 -10.94 -21.76
N ILE A 82 -1.92 -12.21 -21.40
CA ILE A 82 -1.54 -12.72 -20.07
C ILE A 82 -0.33 -11.97 -19.50
N ILE A 83 0.60 -11.51 -20.34
CA ILE A 83 1.74 -10.69 -19.90
C ILE A 83 1.29 -9.36 -19.29
N THR A 84 0.39 -8.63 -19.94
CA THR A 84 -0.14 -7.34 -19.47
C THR A 84 -0.88 -7.52 -18.15
N LEU A 85 -1.72 -8.55 -18.05
CA LEU A 85 -2.44 -8.87 -16.81
C LEU A 85 -1.50 -9.19 -15.64
N LYS A 86 -0.43 -9.96 -15.88
CA LYS A 86 0.58 -10.25 -14.85
C LYS A 86 1.40 -9.01 -14.44
N GLN A 87 1.61 -8.06 -15.35
CA GLN A 87 2.28 -6.79 -15.02
C GLN A 87 1.42 -5.93 -14.09
N ILE A 88 0.11 -5.86 -14.35
CA ILE A 88 -0.85 -5.18 -13.48
C ILE A 88 -0.87 -5.80 -12.07
N GLU A 89 -0.81 -7.12 -11.97
CA GLU A 89 -0.73 -7.83 -10.67
C GLU A 89 0.54 -7.43 -9.88
N ILE A 90 1.70 -7.37 -10.54
CA ILE A 90 2.97 -6.93 -9.93
C ILE A 90 2.87 -5.50 -9.41
N ILE A 91 2.32 -4.57 -10.21
CA ILE A 91 2.16 -3.17 -9.83
C ILE A 91 1.30 -3.05 -8.57
N ARG A 92 0.16 -3.76 -8.51
CA ARG A 92 -0.72 -3.76 -7.32
C ARG A 92 -0.01 -4.31 -6.08
N LEU A 93 0.79 -5.37 -6.22
CA LEU A 93 1.56 -5.93 -5.11
C LEU A 93 2.63 -4.93 -4.60
N GLN A 94 3.26 -4.19 -5.50
CA GLN A 94 4.21 -3.13 -5.15
C GLN A 94 3.53 -1.98 -4.40
N GLU A 95 2.37 -1.50 -4.86
CA GLU A 95 1.60 -0.45 -4.16
C GLU A 95 1.18 -0.87 -2.74
N LYS A 96 0.65 -2.10 -2.60
CA LYS A 96 0.28 -2.65 -1.28
C LYS A 96 1.49 -2.73 -0.34
N LYS A 97 2.67 -3.03 -0.88
CA LYS A 97 3.92 -3.05 -0.12
C LYS A 97 4.34 -1.64 0.31
N GLU A 98 4.27 -0.65 -0.59
CA GLU A 98 4.59 0.74 -0.26
C GLU A 98 3.69 1.32 0.85
N ILE A 99 2.39 1.00 0.83
CA ILE A 99 1.46 1.41 1.89
C ILE A 99 1.93 0.88 3.25
N LYS A 100 2.35 -0.39 3.31
CA LYS A 100 2.88 -1.00 4.55
C LYS A 100 4.21 -0.39 4.98
N GLU A 101 5.09 -0.02 4.05
CA GLU A 101 6.31 0.73 4.35
C GLU A 101 6.01 2.12 4.95
N ARG A 102 4.99 2.81 4.42
CA ARG A 102 4.52 4.10 4.95
C ARG A 102 3.91 3.95 6.36
N GLU A 103 3.16 2.88 6.63
CA GLU A 103 2.65 2.56 7.98
C GLU A 103 3.79 2.40 8.98
N ILE A 104 4.81 1.58 8.67
CA ILE A 104 5.99 1.41 9.52
C ILE A 104 6.72 2.74 9.73
N LYS A 105 6.88 3.53 8.65
CA LYS A 105 7.53 4.84 8.71
C LYS A 105 6.76 5.81 9.60
N ASN A 106 5.43 5.83 9.53
CA ASN A 106 4.59 6.70 10.35
C ASN A 106 4.62 6.33 11.82
N LEU A 107 4.58 5.03 12.15
CA LEU A 107 4.74 4.55 13.53
C LEU A 107 6.10 4.98 14.11
N LYS A 108 7.18 4.79 13.35
CA LYS A 108 8.53 5.23 13.73
C LYS A 108 8.62 6.76 13.87
N ILE A 109 8.08 7.51 12.92
CA ILE A 109 8.11 8.99 12.92
C ILE A 109 7.30 9.56 14.09
N ARG A 110 6.17 8.96 14.47
CA ARG A 110 5.34 9.44 15.59
C ARG A 110 6.12 9.37 16.90
N ILE A 111 6.79 8.25 17.15
CA ILE A 111 7.66 8.07 18.33
C ILE A 111 8.90 8.98 18.25
N PHE A 112 9.51 9.11 17.07
CA PHE A 112 10.76 9.85 16.91
C PHE A 112 10.59 11.38 16.89
N LYS A 113 9.53 11.92 16.27
CA LYS A 113 9.19 13.36 16.32
C LYS A 113 8.76 13.78 17.73
N PHE A 114 8.08 12.89 18.45
CA PHE A 114 7.70 13.10 19.85
C PHE A 114 8.93 13.29 20.75
N LEU A 115 9.95 12.44 20.62
CA LEU A 115 11.15 12.52 21.47
C LEU A 115 12.16 13.57 21.01
N LYS A 116 12.37 13.74 19.70
CA LYS A 116 13.43 14.60 19.15
C LYS A 116 13.07 16.09 19.09
N SER A 117 11.79 16.46 19.02
CA SER A 117 11.36 17.87 18.88
C SER A 117 11.57 18.73 20.13
N LYS A 118 12.01 18.13 21.24
CA LYS A 118 12.15 18.79 22.54
C LYS A 118 13.50 18.54 23.24
N ASP A 119 14.48 17.99 22.52
CA ASP A 119 15.82 17.68 23.04
C ASP A 119 15.84 16.77 24.29
N ILE A 120 14.82 15.93 24.43
CA ILE A 120 14.68 15.04 25.58
C ILE A 120 15.65 13.86 25.46
N ASN A 121 16.45 13.63 26.50
CA ASN A 121 17.32 12.47 26.58
C ASN A 121 16.51 11.19 26.87
N GLN A 122 16.44 10.32 25.86
CA GLN A 122 15.70 9.05 25.90
C GLN A 122 16.24 8.08 26.97
N GLU A 123 17.55 8.06 27.21
CA GLU A 123 18.18 7.23 28.22
C GLU A 123 17.80 7.67 29.63
N ILE A 124 17.71 8.98 29.85
CA ILE A 124 17.27 9.56 31.14
C ILE A 124 15.78 9.29 31.35
N LEU A 125 14.94 9.43 30.32
CA LEU A 125 13.52 9.09 30.41
C LEU A 125 13.32 7.63 30.84
N LEU A 126 14.04 6.69 30.24
CA LEU A 126 13.98 5.28 30.63
C LEU A 126 14.45 5.06 32.07
N LYS A 127 15.59 5.65 32.47
CA LYS A 127 16.09 5.57 33.85
C LYS A 127 15.15 6.19 34.89
N LEU A 128 14.42 7.25 34.52
CA LEU A 128 13.40 7.86 35.39
C LEU A 128 12.23 6.90 35.64
N LEU A 129 11.80 6.20 34.59
CA LEU A 129 10.69 5.26 34.64
C LEU A 129 11.04 3.98 35.40
N GLU A 130 12.32 3.57 35.37
CA GLU A 130 12.85 2.43 36.13
C GLU A 130 13.15 2.77 37.60
N ASN A 131 13.10 4.04 38.00
CA ASN A 131 13.43 4.48 39.35
C ASN A 131 12.18 4.63 40.23
N ASP A 132 11.95 3.65 41.10
CA ASP A 132 10.80 3.58 42.01
C ASP A 132 10.60 4.82 42.89
N GLU A 133 11.69 5.47 43.32
CA GLU A 133 11.61 6.66 44.16
C GLU A 133 11.07 7.86 43.37
N ILE A 134 11.42 7.95 42.09
CA ILE A 134 11.00 9.03 41.19
C ILE A 134 9.56 8.78 40.72
N THR A 135 9.25 7.56 40.29
CA THR A 135 7.88 7.20 39.86
C THR A 135 6.88 7.38 41.01
N SER A 136 7.24 6.94 42.23
CA SER A 136 6.37 7.08 43.41
C SER A 136 6.22 8.52 43.91
N ASN A 137 7.17 9.41 43.62
CA ASN A 137 7.10 10.83 44.02
C ASN A 137 6.85 11.78 42.84
N TRP A 138 6.40 11.25 41.69
CA TRP A 138 6.27 12.02 40.45
C TRP A 138 5.44 13.29 40.60
N GLU A 139 4.31 13.22 41.30
CA GLU A 139 3.44 14.39 41.51
C GLU A 139 4.16 15.52 42.23
N LYS A 140 4.97 15.20 43.25
CA LYS A 140 5.77 16.19 43.99
C LYS A 140 6.89 16.76 43.13
N ILE A 141 7.50 15.94 42.27
CA ILE A 141 8.54 16.38 41.33
C ILE A 141 7.95 17.31 40.27
N SER A 142 6.79 16.95 39.70
CA SER A 142 6.03 17.77 38.74
C SER A 142 5.62 19.11 39.37
N GLU A 143 5.08 19.07 40.59
CA GLU A 143 4.73 20.28 41.33
C GLU A 143 5.97 21.15 41.60
N PHE A 144 7.05 20.57 42.10
CA PHE A 144 8.31 21.29 42.32
C PHE A 144 8.80 21.98 41.06
N VAL A 145 8.82 21.29 39.92
CA VAL A 145 9.22 21.87 38.62
C VAL A 145 8.36 23.08 38.24
N LYS A 146 7.04 23.05 38.50
CA LYS A 146 6.17 24.22 38.30
C LYS A 146 6.50 25.38 39.23
N VAL A 147 6.83 25.06 40.49
CA VAL A 147 7.20 26.10 41.45
C VAL A 147 8.56 26.69 41.09
N VAL A 148 9.53 25.90 40.60
CA VAL A 148 10.88 26.37 40.19
C VAL A 148 10.85 27.55 39.20
N ASP A 149 9.82 27.64 38.36
CA ASP A 149 9.62 28.77 37.45
C ASP A 149 9.20 30.09 38.16
N GLN A 150 8.71 30.00 39.40
CA GLN A 150 8.36 31.13 40.23
C GLN A 150 9.65 31.72 40.80
N LYS A 151 9.97 32.96 40.46
CA LYS A 151 11.27 33.61 40.71
C LYS A 151 11.66 33.81 42.21
N SER A 152 10.92 33.27 43.17
CA SER A 152 11.18 33.38 44.61
C SER A 152 10.54 32.25 45.41
N PHE A 153 11.27 31.69 46.39
CA PHE A 153 10.81 30.61 47.28
C PHE A 153 11.04 30.95 48.75
N THR A 154 10.12 30.53 49.62
CA THR A 154 10.31 30.53 51.06
C THR A 154 11.02 29.27 51.53
N ILE A 155 11.69 29.33 52.69
CA ILE A 155 12.33 28.16 53.32
C ILE A 155 11.32 27.04 53.58
N SER A 156 10.08 27.39 53.95
CA SER A 156 9.02 26.40 54.19
C SER A 156 8.56 25.72 52.91
N GLU A 157 8.63 26.37 51.75
CA GLU A 157 8.32 25.74 50.45
C GLU A 157 9.46 24.82 50.01
N ILE A 158 10.72 25.25 50.15
CA ILE A 158 11.90 24.42 49.85
C ILE A 158 11.92 23.16 50.72
N ALA A 159 11.61 23.29 52.02
CA ALA A 159 11.62 22.18 52.97
C ALA A 159 10.61 21.07 52.60
N LYS A 160 9.49 21.39 51.94
CA LYS A 160 8.51 20.38 51.47
C LYS A 160 9.10 19.43 50.42
N TYR A 161 10.12 19.89 49.70
CA TYR A 161 10.78 19.15 48.63
C TYR A 161 12.19 18.69 49.02
N SER A 162 12.48 18.59 50.34
CA SER A 162 13.82 18.23 50.84
C SER A 162 14.35 16.91 50.25
N PHE A 163 13.46 15.95 49.96
CA PHE A 163 13.81 14.67 49.36
C PHE A 163 14.46 14.83 47.97
N ILE A 164 14.03 15.82 47.18
CA ILE A 164 14.60 16.10 45.85
C ILE A 164 16.08 16.48 45.98
N PHE A 165 16.40 17.30 46.98
CA PHE A 165 17.77 17.75 47.25
C PHE A 165 18.66 16.69 47.90
N GLN A 166 18.10 15.54 48.29
CA GLN A 166 18.85 14.40 48.81
C GLN A 166 19.08 13.32 47.73
N ASN A 167 18.48 13.49 46.54
CA ASN A 167 18.56 12.51 45.46
C ASN A 167 19.59 12.94 44.41
N ASP A 168 20.75 12.30 44.43
CA ASP A 168 21.87 12.61 43.51
C ASP A 168 21.50 12.45 42.02
N PHE A 169 20.62 11.50 41.70
CA PHE A 169 20.16 11.30 40.32
C PHE A 169 19.30 12.48 39.85
N ILE A 170 18.36 12.96 40.68
CA ILE A 170 17.55 14.13 40.34
C ILE A 170 18.44 15.36 40.18
N LEU A 171 19.36 15.59 41.13
CA LEU A 171 20.29 16.72 41.09
C LEU A 171 21.21 16.73 39.86
N SER A 172 21.68 15.56 39.44
CA SER A 172 22.55 15.45 38.26
C SER A 172 21.80 15.61 36.93
N ASN A 173 20.47 15.51 36.94
CA ASN A 173 19.63 15.49 35.74
C ASN A 173 18.52 16.56 35.75
N VAL A 174 18.64 17.60 36.58
CA VAL A 174 17.59 18.61 36.81
C VAL A 174 17.03 19.19 35.51
N GLU A 175 17.92 19.58 34.58
CA GLU A 175 17.50 20.19 33.30
C GLU A 175 16.70 19.21 32.42
N ASN A 176 17.16 17.97 32.30
CA ASN A 176 16.45 16.93 31.56
C ASN A 176 15.10 16.58 32.21
N ILE A 177 15.07 16.48 33.54
CA ILE A 177 13.83 16.22 34.30
C ILE A 177 12.83 17.35 34.11
N TYR A 178 13.29 18.61 34.19
CA TYR A 178 12.47 19.79 33.93
C TYR A 178 11.84 19.75 32.54
N GLN A 179 12.65 19.48 31.50
CA GLN A 179 12.16 19.36 30.12
C GLN A 179 11.15 18.22 29.94
N ILE A 180 11.40 17.07 30.56
CA ILE A 180 10.50 15.90 30.51
C ILE A 180 9.16 16.23 31.20
N VAL A 181 9.17 16.79 32.40
CA VAL A 181 7.95 17.18 33.13
C VAL A 181 7.13 18.16 32.30
N GLN A 182 7.75 19.24 31.83
CA GLN A 182 7.09 20.25 30.99
C GLN A 182 6.46 19.64 29.74
N PHE A 183 7.17 18.71 29.10
CA PHE A 183 6.67 18.03 27.92
C PHE A 183 5.45 17.15 28.19
N LEU A 184 5.50 16.33 29.24
CA LEU A 184 4.40 15.45 29.61
C LEU A 184 3.13 16.27 29.93
N GLU A 185 3.29 17.37 30.66
CA GLU A 185 2.18 18.27 30.99
C GLU A 185 1.58 18.97 29.76
N ASN A 186 2.42 19.52 28.89
CA ASN A 186 1.97 20.18 27.67
C ASN A 186 1.18 19.25 26.74
N ASN A 187 1.46 17.94 26.78
CA ASN A 187 0.76 16.92 26.00
C ASN A 187 -0.33 16.20 26.80
N LYS A 188 -0.58 16.59 28.07
CA LYS A 188 -1.53 15.94 28.98
C LYS A 188 -1.28 14.44 29.14
N ILE A 189 -0.02 14.03 29.14
CA ILE A 189 0.42 12.65 29.35
C ILE A 189 0.80 12.48 30.81
N THR A 190 0.23 11.46 31.46
CA THR A 190 0.57 11.09 32.82
C THR A 190 1.70 10.06 32.85
N VAL A 191 2.52 10.07 33.89
CA VAL A 191 3.54 9.01 34.06
C VAL A 191 2.92 7.63 34.21
N ASN A 192 1.70 7.54 34.76
CA ASN A 192 0.96 6.27 34.82
C ASN A 192 0.58 5.75 33.43
N GLU A 193 0.20 6.62 32.48
CA GLU A 193 -0.02 6.21 31.09
C GLU A 193 1.26 5.71 30.42
N ILE A 194 2.42 6.30 30.73
CA ILE A 194 3.72 5.83 30.21
C ILE A 194 4.12 4.50 30.85
N ILE A 195 3.92 4.36 32.16
CA ILE A 195 4.19 3.12 32.89
C ILE A 195 3.27 2.01 32.40
N SER A 196 1.97 2.28 32.23
CA SER A 196 1.01 1.36 31.59
C SER A 196 1.48 1.00 30.19
N PHE A 197 1.81 1.98 29.35
CA PHE A 197 2.32 1.73 28.00
C PHE A 197 3.56 0.82 27.98
N ILE A 198 4.48 0.95 28.94
CA ILE A 198 5.67 0.11 29.04
C ILE A 198 5.33 -1.28 29.60
N ASN A 199 4.57 -1.33 30.69
CA ASN A 199 4.28 -2.55 31.44
C ASN A 199 3.22 -3.43 30.77
N ASP A 200 2.27 -2.84 30.05
CA ASP A 200 1.24 -3.56 29.30
C ASP A 200 1.81 -4.23 28.03
N GLY A 201 3.12 -4.08 27.82
CA GLY A 201 3.82 -4.68 26.70
C GLY A 201 3.46 -4.04 25.36
N GLU A 202 2.93 -2.81 25.34
CA GLU A 202 2.60 -2.11 24.08
C GLU A 202 3.85 -1.94 23.21
N ILE A 203 5.02 -1.72 23.80
CA ILE A 203 6.30 -1.71 23.06
C ILE A 203 6.56 -3.06 22.41
N GLU A 204 6.30 -4.15 23.12
CA GLU A 204 6.49 -5.51 22.60
C GLU A 204 5.43 -5.87 21.56
N ARG A 205 4.18 -5.42 21.74
CA ARG A 205 3.11 -5.51 20.74
C ARG A 205 3.47 -4.75 19.47
N ILE A 206 3.91 -3.50 19.57
CA ILE A 206 4.34 -2.70 18.42
C ILE A 206 5.52 -3.36 17.70
N LYS A 207 6.49 -3.92 18.44
CA LYS A 207 7.58 -4.70 17.83
C LYS A 207 7.06 -5.93 17.11
N ASN A 208 6.15 -6.68 17.73
CA ASN A 208 5.53 -7.87 17.15
C ASN A 208 4.71 -7.52 15.90
N ASP A 209 3.96 -6.42 15.93
CA ASP A 209 3.20 -5.91 14.78
C ASP A 209 4.13 -5.49 13.65
N ILE A 210 5.23 -4.78 13.96
CA ILE A 210 6.26 -4.45 12.97
C ILE A 210 6.85 -5.71 12.36
N GLU A 211 7.14 -6.74 13.17
CA GLU A 211 7.72 -7.99 12.70
C GLU A 211 6.73 -8.79 11.84
N ALA A 212 5.45 -8.83 12.23
CA ALA A 212 4.38 -9.44 11.46
C ALA A 212 4.19 -8.73 10.11
N ILE A 213 4.22 -7.39 10.09
CA ILE A 213 4.13 -6.60 8.86
C ILE A 213 5.34 -6.89 7.96
N LYS A 214 6.57 -6.92 8.50
CA LYS A 214 7.77 -7.28 7.72
C LYS A 214 7.65 -8.65 7.10
N LYS A 215 7.20 -9.65 7.86
CA LYS A 215 7.01 -11.02 7.35
C LYS A 215 6.01 -11.04 6.19
N SER A 216 4.87 -10.36 6.35
CA SER A 216 3.89 -10.23 5.26
C SER A 216 4.45 -9.50 4.03
N MET A 217 5.35 -8.53 4.22
CA MET A 217 6.03 -7.87 3.12
C MET A 217 7.03 -8.77 2.40
N GLU A 218 7.75 -9.62 3.14
CA GLU A 218 8.69 -10.59 2.58
C GLU A 218 7.97 -11.63 1.72
N GLU A 219 6.86 -12.19 2.23
CA GLU A 219 5.98 -13.11 1.47
C GLU A 219 5.51 -12.49 0.14
N LYS A 220 5.05 -11.22 0.18
CA LYS A 220 4.65 -10.51 -1.05
C LYS A 220 5.81 -10.26 -2.00
N GLN A 221 7.00 -10.03 -1.46
CA GLN A 221 8.19 -9.79 -2.29
C GLN A 221 8.66 -11.06 -2.99
N ASP A 222 8.52 -12.22 -2.36
CA ASP A 222 8.78 -13.50 -3.00
C ASP A 222 7.75 -13.81 -4.10
N LEU A 223 6.47 -13.49 -3.88
CA LEU A 223 5.43 -13.62 -4.91
C LEU A 223 5.71 -12.73 -6.13
N ILE A 224 6.16 -11.49 -5.91
CA ILE A 224 6.59 -10.59 -6.99
C ILE A 224 7.71 -11.24 -7.82
N ARG A 225 8.76 -11.77 -7.16
CA ARG A 225 9.88 -12.42 -7.85
C ARG A 225 9.42 -13.62 -8.68
N GLU A 226 8.53 -14.44 -8.14
CA GLU A 226 7.97 -15.59 -8.86
C GLU A 226 7.25 -15.14 -10.15
N LYS A 227 6.38 -14.12 -10.04
CA LYS A 227 5.63 -13.56 -11.16
C LYS A 227 6.53 -12.92 -12.22
N GLU A 228 7.60 -12.25 -11.80
CA GLU A 228 8.63 -11.70 -12.71
C GLU A 228 9.32 -12.80 -13.52
N VAL A 229 9.66 -13.93 -12.90
CA VAL A 229 10.24 -15.09 -13.59
C VAL A 229 9.26 -15.65 -14.63
N GLU A 230 7.99 -15.82 -14.28
CA GLU A 230 6.96 -16.29 -15.21
C GLU A 230 6.78 -15.35 -16.42
N ILE A 231 6.77 -14.03 -16.20
CA ILE A 231 6.70 -13.04 -17.28
C ILE A 231 7.91 -13.15 -18.20
N ASN A 232 9.11 -13.24 -17.64
CA ASN A 232 10.33 -13.33 -18.44
C ASN A 232 10.35 -14.60 -19.31
N HIS A 233 9.86 -15.71 -18.78
CA HIS A 233 9.70 -16.93 -19.55
C HIS A 233 8.74 -16.74 -20.72
N LYS A 234 7.53 -16.23 -20.47
CA LYS A 234 6.53 -15.96 -21.53
C LYS A 234 7.03 -14.99 -22.60
N LYS A 235 7.74 -13.92 -22.20
CA LYS A 235 8.39 -13.00 -23.15
C LYS A 235 9.39 -13.70 -24.07
N SER A 236 10.13 -14.68 -23.55
CA SER A 236 11.07 -15.46 -24.35
C SER A 236 10.36 -16.37 -25.37
N GLU A 237 9.22 -16.96 -24.97
CA GLU A 237 8.39 -17.78 -25.85
C GLU A 237 7.80 -16.94 -26.99
N ILE A 238 7.22 -15.77 -26.67
CA ILE A 238 6.67 -14.85 -27.68
C ILE A 238 7.74 -14.45 -28.69
N LYS A 239 8.94 -14.08 -28.22
CA LYS A 239 10.06 -13.73 -29.11
C LYS A 239 10.44 -14.87 -30.07
N SER A 240 10.34 -16.12 -29.60
CA SER A 240 10.58 -17.29 -30.45
C SER A 240 9.49 -17.46 -31.52
N LEU A 241 8.23 -17.23 -31.16
CA LEU A 241 7.10 -17.29 -32.08
C LEU A 241 7.12 -16.15 -33.11
N GLU A 242 7.45 -14.93 -32.69
CA GLU A 242 7.63 -13.78 -33.59
C GLU A 242 8.69 -14.09 -34.67
N GLN A 243 9.81 -14.70 -34.27
CA GLN A 243 10.87 -15.09 -35.21
C GLN A 243 10.37 -16.15 -36.22
N ILE A 244 9.54 -17.09 -35.78
CA ILE A 244 8.91 -18.10 -36.64
C ILE A 244 7.95 -17.43 -37.62
N MET A 245 7.10 -16.52 -37.14
CA MET A 245 6.16 -15.76 -37.96
C MET A 245 6.88 -14.92 -39.02
N GLU A 246 7.96 -14.24 -38.66
CA GLU A 246 8.77 -13.46 -39.60
C GLU A 246 9.31 -14.34 -40.74
N ASN A 247 9.80 -15.54 -40.40
CA ASN A 247 10.28 -16.51 -41.38
C ASN A 247 9.17 -17.03 -42.30
N LEU A 248 7.99 -17.31 -41.74
CA LEU A 248 6.82 -17.74 -42.52
C LEU A 248 6.34 -16.63 -43.46
N ASN A 249 6.29 -15.38 -43.00
CA ASN A 249 5.91 -14.23 -43.81
C ASN A 249 6.86 -14.00 -44.99
N LYS A 250 8.18 -14.12 -44.76
CA LYS A 250 9.17 -14.09 -45.87
C LYS A 250 8.90 -15.19 -46.90
N LYS A 251 8.58 -16.40 -46.44
CA LYS A 251 8.28 -17.53 -47.34
C LYS A 251 6.99 -17.33 -48.14
N ILE A 252 5.94 -16.78 -47.51
CA ILE A 252 4.69 -16.41 -48.18
C ILE A 252 4.94 -15.34 -49.24
N GLY A 253 5.76 -14.31 -48.92
CA GLY A 253 6.17 -13.28 -49.88
C GLY A 253 6.80 -13.87 -51.14
N ASN A 254 7.79 -14.76 -50.97
CA ASN A 254 8.45 -15.44 -52.09
C ASN A 254 7.47 -16.26 -52.94
N LEU A 255 6.55 -16.99 -52.30
CA LEU A 255 5.53 -17.79 -53.01
C LEU A 255 4.57 -16.90 -53.80
N ASN A 256 4.20 -15.73 -53.26
CA ASN A 256 3.34 -14.79 -53.97
C ASN A 256 4.03 -14.20 -55.22
N GLU A 257 5.33 -13.89 -55.14
CA GLU A 257 6.10 -13.47 -56.32
C GLU A 257 6.17 -14.57 -57.39
N GLU A 258 6.39 -15.83 -56.98
CA GLU A 258 6.36 -16.97 -57.90
C GLU A 258 4.99 -17.14 -58.58
N ILE A 259 3.89 -17.01 -57.83
CA ILE A 259 2.53 -17.08 -58.36
C ILE A 259 2.29 -15.96 -59.39
N GLN A 260 2.69 -14.72 -59.08
CA GLN A 260 2.55 -13.59 -60.01
C GLN A 260 3.35 -13.82 -61.30
N ASN A 261 4.58 -14.32 -61.19
CA ASN A 261 5.41 -14.66 -62.34
C ASN A 261 4.78 -15.76 -63.22
N LEU A 262 4.17 -16.79 -62.60
CA LEU A 262 3.46 -17.84 -63.32
C LEU A 262 2.18 -17.32 -63.99
N GLN A 263 1.43 -16.46 -63.31
CA GLN A 263 0.23 -15.81 -63.88
C GLN A 263 0.59 -14.91 -65.07
N ALA A 264 1.67 -14.14 -64.98
CA ALA A 264 2.15 -13.31 -66.09
C ALA A 264 2.52 -14.16 -67.32
N LYS A 265 3.27 -15.25 -67.10
CA LYS A 265 3.61 -16.20 -68.18
C LYS A 265 2.39 -16.87 -68.81
N LEU A 266 1.37 -17.19 -68.01
CA LEU A 266 0.13 -17.77 -68.52
C LEU A 266 -0.63 -16.78 -69.40
N ASN A 267 -0.68 -15.50 -69.01
CA ASN A 267 -1.32 -14.44 -69.77
C ASN A 267 -0.58 -14.12 -71.08
N GLU A 268 0.75 -14.30 -71.15
CA GLU A 268 1.49 -14.20 -72.42
C GLU A 268 1.22 -15.36 -73.38
N PHE A 269 0.73 -16.50 -72.86
CA PHE A 269 0.50 -17.72 -73.63
C PHE A 269 -0.92 -17.81 -74.21
N LEU A 270 -1.88 -17.08 -73.64
CA LEU A 270 -3.29 -17.00 -74.05
C LEU A 270 -3.54 -15.86 -75.03
#